data_AF-A0AAW0L2T8-F1
#
_entry.id   AF-A0AAW0L2T8-F1
#
_cell.length_a   1.000
_cell.length_b   1.000
_cell.length_c   1.000
_cell.angle_alpha   90.00
_cell.angle_beta   90.00
_cell.angle_gamma   90.00
#
_symmetry.space_group_name_H-M   'P 1'
#
loop_
_entity.id
_entity.type
_entity.pdbx_description
1 polymer ?
#
loop_
_entity_poly.entity_id
_entity_poly.type
_entity_poly.pdbx_seq_one_letter_code
_entity_poly.pdbx_strand_id
1 'polypeptide(L)'
;AFNNFFGPIPASLCNATQLQIIDLGENNFIGSVPTDLGNLLALYQLRLSISVLEIGLACSMESPKERMNMEEVTREMHLIKNAFLGSKIRRGGLI
;
A
#
# COMPACT_ATOMS: atom_id res chain seq x y z
N ALA A 1 -10.49 -2.65 -8.65
CA ALA A 1 -11.73 -1.87 -8.72
C ALA A 1 -11.58 -0.63 -7.85
N PHE A 2 -11.94 0.56 -8.33
CA PHE A 2 -11.85 1.79 -7.55
C PHE A 2 -12.97 1.84 -6.53
N ASN A 3 -12.60 1.79 -5.24
CA ASN A 3 -13.54 1.97 -4.15
C ASN A 3 -12.97 3.01 -3.18
N ASN A 4 -13.86 3.67 -2.43
CA ASN A 4 -13.46 4.66 -1.43
C ASN A 4 -13.21 4.04 -0.05
N PHE A 5 -12.88 2.75 0.04
CA PHE A 5 -12.63 2.12 1.34
C PHE A 5 -11.43 2.78 2.02
N PHE A 6 -11.57 3.00 3.32
CA PHE A 6 -10.59 3.69 4.16
C PHE A 6 -10.50 3.00 5.53
N GLY A 7 -9.43 3.30 6.27
CA GLY A 7 -9.11 2.61 7.52
C GLY A 7 -8.13 1.45 7.30
N PRO A 8 -7.83 0.68 8.34
CA PRO A 8 -6.95 -0.48 8.23
C PRO A 8 -7.61 -1.64 7.48
N ILE A 9 -6.78 -2.49 6.89
CA ILE A 9 -7.24 -3.78 6.33
C ILE A 9 -7.69 -4.67 7.50
N PRO A 10 -8.92 -5.21 7.51
CA PRO A 10 -9.40 -6.03 8.62
C PRO A 10 -8.58 -7.30 8.80
N ALA A 11 -8.11 -7.57 10.03
CA ALA A 11 -7.40 -8.82 10.34
C ALA A 11 -8.28 -10.07 10.16
N SER A 12 -9.61 -9.91 10.24
CA SER A 12 -10.56 -10.99 9.94
C SER A 12 -10.48 -11.48 8.49
N LEU A 13 -9.87 -10.71 7.56
CA LEU A 13 -9.59 -11.16 6.20
C LEU A 13 -8.68 -12.40 6.19
N CYS A 14 -7.84 -12.56 7.22
CA CYS A 14 -6.95 -13.70 7.41
C CYS A 14 -7.69 -14.99 7.79
N ASN A 15 -8.97 -14.89 8.22
CA ASN A 15 -9.80 -16.07 8.50
C ASN A 15 -10.34 -16.72 7.21
N ALA A 16 -10.24 -16.03 6.07
CA ALA A 16 -10.66 -16.55 4.78
C ALA A 16 -9.56 -17.44 4.17
N THR A 17 -9.33 -18.62 4.76
CA THR A 17 -8.21 -19.52 4.41
C THR A 17 -8.18 -20.00 2.95
N GLN A 18 -9.31 -19.94 2.25
CA GLN A 18 -9.44 -20.30 0.84
C GLN A 18 -9.26 -19.11 -0.12
N LEU A 19 -8.96 -17.92 0.40
CA LEU A 19 -8.90 -16.71 -0.39
C LEU A 19 -7.63 -16.70 -1.25
N GLN A 20 -7.83 -16.49 -2.56
CA GLN A 20 -6.78 -16.65 -3.58
C GLN A 20 -6.23 -15.33 -4.13
N ILE A 21 -7.10 -14.33 -4.22
CA ILE A 21 -6.79 -13.02 -4.80
C ILE A 21 -7.31 -11.92 -3.87
N ILE A 22 -6.45 -10.97 -3.54
CA ILE A 22 -6.78 -9.72 -2.85
C ILE A 22 -6.37 -8.56 -3.76
N ASP A 23 -7.30 -7.69 -4.13
CA ASP A 23 -7.01 -6.44 -4.85
C ASP A 23 -7.51 -5.23 -4.06
N LEU A 24 -6.58 -4.50 -3.46
CA LEU A 24 -6.82 -3.30 -2.66
C LEU A 24 -6.14 -2.06 -3.28
N GLY A 25 -5.56 -2.18 -4.48
CA GLY A 25 -4.66 -1.17 -5.05
C GLY A 25 -5.30 0.16 -5.39
N GLU A 26 -6.61 0.19 -5.56
CA GLU A 26 -7.41 1.37 -5.90
C GLU A 26 -8.39 1.70 -4.77
N ASN A 27 -7.85 1.78 -3.55
CA ASN A 27 -8.55 2.16 -2.32
C ASN A 27 -7.72 3.13 -1.50
N ASN A 28 -8.26 3.56 -0.37
CA ASN A 28 -7.60 4.47 0.56
C ASN A 28 -7.31 3.81 1.92
N PHE A 29 -6.96 2.51 1.90
CA PHE A 29 -6.55 1.80 3.10
C PHE A 29 -5.27 2.42 3.67
N ILE A 30 -5.21 2.50 5.00
CA ILE A 30 -4.11 3.10 5.76
C ILE A 30 -3.62 2.12 6.83
N GLY A 31 -2.46 2.37 7.43
CA GLY A 31 -1.88 1.46 8.42
C GLY A 31 -1.12 0.29 7.77
N SER A 32 -0.77 -0.71 8.58
CA SER A 32 -0.01 -1.86 8.11
C SER A 32 -0.90 -2.92 7.46
N VAL A 33 -0.30 -3.69 6.55
CA VAL A 33 -0.88 -4.94 6.05
C VAL A 33 -0.87 -5.96 7.21
N PRO A 34 -2.00 -6.61 7.55
CA PRO A 34 -2.04 -7.63 8.60
C PRO A 34 -1.02 -8.74 8.32
N THR A 35 -0.14 -9.01 9.28
CA THR A 35 0.91 -10.04 9.15
C THR A 35 0.33 -11.42 8.91
N ASP A 36 -0.85 -11.69 9.46
CA ASP A 36 -1.56 -12.97 9.33
C ASP A 36 -2.07 -13.22 7.90
N LEU A 37 -2.01 -12.24 6.98
CA LEU A 37 -2.24 -12.49 5.55
C LEU A 37 -1.20 -13.46 4.97
N GLY A 38 -0.01 -13.52 5.58
CA GLY A 38 1.00 -14.52 5.23
C GLY A 38 0.59 -15.97 5.55
N ASN A 39 -0.45 -16.17 6.37
CA ASN A 39 -0.98 -17.51 6.71
C ASN A 39 -2.01 -18.01 5.68
N LEU A 40 -2.41 -17.17 4.70
CA LEU A 40 -3.35 -17.56 3.65
C LEU A 40 -2.64 -18.38 2.57
N LEU A 41 -2.52 -19.69 2.79
CA LEU A 41 -1.78 -20.60 1.90
C LEU A 41 -2.35 -20.68 0.46
N ALA A 42 -3.63 -20.34 0.28
CA ALA A 42 -4.27 -20.30 -1.04
C ALA A 42 -4.03 -18.97 -1.78
N LEU A 43 -3.53 -17.94 -1.10
CA LEU A 43 -3.36 -16.60 -1.65
C LEU A 43 -2.16 -16.56 -2.60
N TYR A 44 -2.41 -16.35 -3.89
CA TYR A 44 -1.33 -16.23 -4.90
C TYR A 44 -1.25 -14.83 -5.52
N GLN A 45 -2.20 -13.94 -5.24
CA GLN A 45 -2.19 -12.58 -5.77
C GLN A 45 -2.64 -11.56 -4.72
N LEU A 46 -1.77 -10.59 -4.43
CA LEU A 46 -2.03 -9.46 -3.55
C LEU A 46 -1.65 -8.16 -4.28
N ARG A 47 -2.64 -7.30 -4.59
CA ARG A 47 -2.41 -5.97 -5.17
C ARG A 47 -2.64 -4.89 -4.13
N LEU A 48 -1.60 -4.07 -3.93
CA LEU A 48 -1.58 -2.89 -3.08
C LEU A 48 -1.11 -1.70 -3.95
N SER A 49 -1.42 -0.45 -3.58
CA SER A 49 -1.08 0.73 -4.40
C SER A 49 0.44 0.86 -4.62
N ILE A 50 0.83 1.17 -5.87
CA ILE A 50 2.19 1.01 -6.45
C ILE A 50 3.34 1.75 -5.72
N SER A 51 3.09 2.86 -5.05
CA SER A 51 4.17 3.78 -4.64
C SER A 51 5.04 3.30 -3.47
N VAL A 52 4.58 2.35 -2.66
CA VAL A 52 5.36 1.84 -1.52
C VAL A 52 6.30 0.70 -1.94
N LEU A 53 5.95 -0.01 -3.02
CA LEU A 53 6.74 -1.13 -3.52
C LEU A 53 8.02 -0.66 -4.22
N GLU A 54 7.97 0.45 -4.94
CA GLU A 54 9.13 1.06 -5.61
C GLU A 54 10.16 1.62 -4.62
N ILE A 55 9.70 2.28 -3.54
CA ILE A 55 10.55 2.70 -2.43
C ILE A 55 11.18 1.49 -1.73
N GLY A 56 10.41 0.42 -1.53
CA GLY A 56 10.92 -0.83 -0.98
C GLY A 56 12.07 -1.44 -1.80
N LEU A 57 12.02 -1.35 -3.13
CA LEU A 57 13.05 -1.87 -4.04
C LEU A 57 14.30 -0.98 -4.08
N ALA A 58 14.14 0.35 -4.15
CA ALA A 58 15.26 1.28 -4.16
C ALA A 58 16.04 1.28 -2.82
N CYS A 59 15.36 1.06 -1.70
CA CYS A 59 15.98 0.91 -0.38
C CYS A 59 16.72 -0.43 -0.20
N SER A 60 16.48 -1.39 -1.09
CA SER A 60 16.97 -2.78 -0.97
C SER A 60 18.01 -3.16 -2.03
N MET A 61 18.60 -2.18 -2.75
CA MET A 61 19.67 -2.43 -3.73
C MET A 61 20.98 -2.87 -3.06
N GLU A 62 21.82 -3.65 -3.76
CA GLU A 62 23.00 -4.29 -3.16
C GLU A 62 24.16 -3.30 -2.93
N SER A 63 24.46 -2.41 -3.88
CA SER A 63 25.52 -1.40 -3.79
C SER A 63 25.08 -0.15 -3.00
N PRO A 64 25.79 0.27 -1.94
CA PRO A 64 25.38 1.41 -1.10
C PRO A 64 25.31 2.77 -1.82
N LYS A 65 26.07 2.96 -2.90
CA LYS A 65 26.07 4.21 -3.68
C LYS A 65 24.84 4.37 -4.56
N GLU A 66 24.11 3.28 -4.79
CA GLU A 66 22.92 3.23 -5.64
C GLU A 66 21.62 3.23 -4.81
N ARG A 67 21.72 3.03 -3.49
CA ARG A 67 20.58 3.11 -2.59
C ARG A 67 20.08 4.55 -2.48
N MET A 68 18.77 4.70 -2.44
CA MET A 68 18.15 5.97 -2.12
C MET A 68 18.50 6.37 -0.67
N ASN A 69 18.87 7.63 -0.47
CA ASN A 69 19.12 8.17 0.86
C ASN A 69 17.84 8.13 1.71
N MET A 70 17.94 7.82 3.00
CA MET A 70 16.78 7.71 3.90
C MET A 70 15.98 9.03 4.04
N GLU A 71 16.62 10.18 3.88
CA GLU A 71 15.92 11.46 3.83
C GLU A 71 15.03 11.57 2.59
N GLU A 72 15.54 11.11 1.44
CA GLU A 72 14.82 11.10 0.17
C GLU A 72 13.66 10.11 0.21
N VAL A 73 13.88 8.92 0.77
CA VAL A 73 12.83 7.93 1.06
C VAL A 73 11.72 8.57 1.90
N THR A 74 12.12 9.26 2.97
CA THR A 74 11.18 9.96 3.84
C THR A 74 10.42 11.03 3.07
N ARG A 75 11.08 11.78 2.19
CA ARG A 75 10.45 12.82 1.37
C ARG A 75 9.46 12.24 0.37
N GLU A 76 9.85 11.21 -0.37
CA GLU A 76 8.97 10.55 -1.33
C GLU A 76 7.78 9.90 -0.62
N MET A 77 7.99 9.26 0.53
CA MET A 77 6.89 8.80 1.39
C MET A 77 5.97 9.95 1.80
N HIS A 78 6.50 11.13 2.11
CA HIS A 78 5.70 12.32 2.39
C HIS A 78 4.96 12.85 1.16
N LEU A 79 5.55 12.80 -0.04
CA LEU A 79 4.92 13.22 -1.28
C LEU A 79 3.80 12.26 -1.70
N ILE A 80 4.04 10.95 -1.60
CA ILE A 80 3.03 9.90 -1.77
C ILE A 80 1.88 10.18 -0.82
N LYS A 81 2.19 10.32 0.47
CA LYS A 81 1.21 10.71 1.50
C LYS A 81 0.44 11.96 1.06
N ASN A 82 1.11 13.01 0.59
CA ASN A 82 0.45 14.26 0.20
C ASN A 82 -0.34 14.16 -1.11
N ALA A 83 0.07 13.33 -2.07
CA ALA A 83 -0.66 13.10 -3.31
C ALA A 83 -1.95 12.32 -3.06
N PHE A 84 -1.90 11.30 -2.20
CA PHE A 84 -3.07 10.52 -1.80
C PHE A 84 -3.99 11.29 -0.84
N LEU A 85 -3.44 12.14 0.04
CA LEU A 85 -4.25 12.93 0.98
C LEU A 85 -4.74 14.27 0.39
N GLY A 86 -3.94 14.92 -0.45
CA GLY A 86 -4.31 16.17 -1.13
C GLY A 86 -5.33 15.97 -2.24
N SER A 87 -5.35 14.80 -2.89
CA SER A 87 -6.36 14.47 -3.90
C SER A 87 -7.75 14.16 -3.30
N LYS A 88 -7.82 13.68 -2.05
CA LYS A 88 -9.10 13.46 -1.35
C LYS A 88 -9.86 14.74 -1.04
N ILE A 89 -9.17 15.83 -0.71
CA ILE A 89 -9.83 17.11 -0.42
C ILE A 89 -10.45 17.73 -1.69
N ARG A 90 -9.91 17.41 -2.88
CA ARG A 90 -10.39 17.99 -4.15
C ARG A 90 -11.45 17.17 -4.89
N ARG A 91 -11.66 15.89 -4.57
CA ARG A 91 -12.64 15.03 -5.28
C ARG A 91 -13.94 14.75 -4.52
N GLY A 92 -14.08 15.26 -3.29
CA GLY A 92 -15.30 15.14 -2.49
C GLY A 92 -16.25 16.34 -2.57
N GLY A 93 -16.04 17.29 -3.48
CA GLY A 93 -16.92 18.44 -3.61
C GLY A 93 -16.61 19.27 -4.84
N LEU A 94 -17.37 19.04 -5.92
CA LEU A 94 -18.25 20.03 -6.56
C LEU A 94 -18.58 19.57 -7.99
N ILE A 95 -19.89 19.58 -8.26
CA ILE A 95 -20.69 19.36 -9.49
C ILE A 95 -20.67 17.97 -10.14
#